data_AF-A0A131XSH6-F1
#
_entry.id   AF-A0A131XSH6-F1
#
_cell.length_a   1.000
_cell.length_b   1.000
_cell.length_c   1.000
_cell.angle_alpha   90.00
_cell.angle_beta   90.00
_cell.angle_gamma   90.00
#
_symmetry.space_group_name_H-M   'P 1'
#
loop_
_entity.id
_entity.type
_entity.pdbx_description
1 polymer ?
#
loop_
_entity_poly.entity_id
_entity_poly.type
_entity_poly.pdbx_seq_one_letter_code
_entity_poly.pdbx_strand_id
1 'polypeptide(L)'
;SFTPFDMAVDDLKRLNTYIVQGMDMIRGVAADLCGVASGDSVNEDVEVLKNCTKSLIEEEYNTASFVEAAGQFKIMARNSTEMGQQSDWKQEFSSTYEAAKQKQGDAANHMAYKDILRITGGGEEEVSSSQGADDGIIMTEDLGKSQWKDPITQKDIEVPVKNKRCGHVYDKGSIEIYIKGTRHPRCPYLGCANKTPLNMRDLVDDHFIARILSERSQPKD
;
A
#
# COMPACT_ATOMS: atom_id res chain seq x y z
N SER A 1 9.63 -32.67 -8.53
CA SER A 1 10.17 -31.58 -7.70
C SER A 1 9.56 -30.27 -8.16
N PHE A 2 9.09 -29.40 -7.24
CA PHE A 2 8.46 -28.11 -7.55
C PHE A 2 9.44 -26.92 -7.47
N THR A 3 10.74 -27.16 -7.32
CA THR A 3 11.74 -26.09 -7.09
C THR A 3 11.71 -24.95 -8.12
N PRO A 4 11.66 -25.19 -9.44
CA PRO A 4 11.59 -24.09 -10.41
C PRO A 4 10.31 -23.24 -10.27
N PHE A 5 9.20 -23.88 -9.90
CA PHE A 5 7.94 -23.20 -9.65
C PHE A 5 7.99 -22.34 -8.39
N ASP A 6 8.63 -22.84 -7.32
CA ASP A 6 8.85 -22.08 -6.09
C ASP A 6 9.72 -20.84 -6.34
N MET A 7 10.77 -20.97 -7.15
CA MET A 7 11.61 -19.83 -7.55
C MET A 7 10.81 -18.77 -8.31
N ALA A 8 9.96 -19.17 -9.26
CA ALA A 8 9.10 -18.24 -10.00
C ALA A 8 8.11 -17.50 -9.08
N VAL A 9 7.55 -18.20 -8.08
CA VAL A 9 6.65 -17.61 -7.08
C VAL A 9 7.40 -16.59 -6.21
N ASP A 10 8.64 -16.89 -5.83
CA ASP A 10 9.45 -15.95 -5.03
C ASP A 10 9.90 -14.72 -5.85
N ASP A 11 10.20 -14.90 -7.14
CA ASP A 11 10.44 -13.78 -8.05
C ASP A 11 9.22 -12.87 -8.20
N LEU A 12 8.01 -13.43 -8.27
CA LEU A 12 6.76 -12.65 -8.30
C LEU A 12 6.52 -11.88 -7.01
N LYS A 13 6.79 -12.47 -5.83
CA LYS A 13 6.72 -11.73 -4.56
C LYS A 13 7.69 -10.55 -4.53
N ARG A 14 8.88 -10.73 -5.09
CA ARG A 14 9.88 -9.67 -5.22
C ARG A 14 9.40 -8.60 -6.20
N LEU A 15 8.84 -8.98 -7.35
CA LEU A 15 8.21 -8.04 -8.29
C LEU A 15 7.14 -7.19 -7.62
N ASN A 16 6.27 -7.79 -6.81
CA ASN A 16 5.24 -7.04 -6.10
C ASN A 16 5.81 -5.96 -5.18
N THR A 17 7.01 -6.17 -4.62
CA THR A 17 7.68 -5.13 -3.81
C THR A 17 8.05 -3.92 -4.66
N TYR A 18 8.48 -4.12 -5.91
CA TYR A 18 8.79 -3.02 -6.84
C TYR A 18 7.53 -2.34 -7.37
N ILE A 19 6.43 -3.08 -7.57
CA ILE A 19 5.13 -2.52 -7.96
C ILE A 19 4.65 -1.52 -6.90
N VAL A 20 4.69 -1.92 -5.63
CA VAL A 20 4.29 -1.05 -4.51
C VAL A 20 5.18 0.20 -4.42
N GLN A 21 6.49 0.06 -4.57
CA GLN A 21 7.41 1.19 -4.63
C GLN A 21 7.14 2.10 -5.85
N GLY A 22 6.78 1.52 -6.99
CA GLY A 22 6.39 2.24 -8.20
C GLY A 22 5.20 3.17 -7.96
N MET A 23 4.17 2.68 -7.27
CA MET A 23 3.00 3.48 -6.90
C MET A 23 3.39 4.66 -6.00
N ASP A 24 4.29 4.46 -5.03
CA ASP A 24 4.77 5.54 -4.16
C ASP A 24 5.55 6.60 -4.93
N MET A 25 6.39 6.18 -5.88
CA MET A 25 7.15 7.09 -6.73
C MET A 25 6.22 7.92 -7.62
N ILE A 26 5.22 7.30 -8.25
CA ILE A 26 4.21 8.00 -9.06
C ILE A 26 3.45 9.02 -8.23
N ARG A 27 3.04 8.66 -7.01
CA ARG A 27 2.40 9.58 -6.07
C ARG A 27 3.30 10.78 -5.74
N GLY A 28 4.60 10.54 -5.54
CA GLY A 28 5.59 11.60 -5.31
C GLY A 28 5.71 12.56 -6.50
N VAL A 29 5.81 12.02 -7.71
CA VAL A 29 5.84 12.84 -8.94
C VAL A 29 4.56 13.66 -9.08
N ALA A 30 3.39 13.08 -8.80
CA ALA A 30 2.12 13.79 -8.87
C ALA A 30 2.07 14.96 -7.87
N ALA A 31 2.55 14.76 -6.64
CA ALA A 31 2.62 15.81 -5.63
C ALA A 31 3.52 16.97 -6.08
N ASP A 32 4.69 16.65 -6.64
CA ASP A 32 5.64 17.65 -7.13
C ASP A 32 5.06 18.49 -8.27
N LEU A 33 4.40 17.84 -9.23
CA LEU A 33 3.77 18.53 -10.35
C LEU A 33 2.68 19.49 -9.87
N CYS A 34 1.83 19.06 -8.94
CA CYS A 34 0.81 19.91 -8.32
C CYS A 34 1.41 21.06 -7.50
N GLY A 35 2.64 20.91 -6.97
CA GLY A 35 3.32 21.94 -6.21
C GLY A 35 3.92 23.07 -7.05
N VAL A 36 4.25 22.82 -8.32
CA VAL A 36 4.97 23.78 -9.19
C VAL A 36 4.03 24.53 -10.13
N ALA A 37 2.90 23.94 -10.54
CA ALA A 37 2.02 24.55 -11.52
C ALA A 37 0.55 24.20 -11.28
N SER A 38 -0.34 25.06 -11.80
CA SER A 38 -1.79 24.84 -11.82
C SER A 38 -2.34 25.23 -13.19
N GLY A 39 -3.29 24.44 -13.71
CA GLY A 39 -3.91 24.64 -15.03
C GLY A 39 -4.11 23.34 -15.80
N ASP A 40 -4.72 23.43 -16.99
CA ASP A 40 -5.20 22.27 -17.77
C ASP A 40 -4.08 21.29 -18.16
N SER A 41 -2.89 21.79 -18.52
CA SER A 41 -1.73 20.93 -18.87
C SER A 41 -1.25 20.06 -17.69
N VAL A 42 -1.26 20.60 -16.47
CA VAL A 42 -0.88 19.83 -15.26
C VAL A 42 -1.95 18.79 -14.96
N ASN A 43 -3.22 19.09 -15.25
CA ASN A 43 -4.33 18.17 -15.04
C ASN A 43 -4.22 16.94 -15.96
N GLU A 44 -3.81 17.13 -17.22
CA GLU A 44 -3.55 16.02 -18.15
C GLU A 44 -2.41 15.11 -17.67
N ASP A 45 -1.26 15.67 -17.29
CA ASP A 45 -0.12 14.91 -16.78
C ASP A 45 -0.47 14.14 -15.50
N VAL A 46 -1.21 14.79 -14.60
CA VAL A 46 -1.73 14.18 -13.37
C VAL A 46 -2.68 13.02 -13.68
N GLU A 47 -3.53 13.14 -14.69
CA GLU A 47 -4.44 12.07 -15.08
C GLU A 47 -3.68 10.85 -15.64
N VAL A 48 -2.57 11.08 -16.38
CA VAL A 48 -1.65 10.01 -16.78
C VAL A 48 -1.10 9.28 -15.55
N LEU A 49 -0.67 10.00 -14.51
CA LEU A 49 -0.15 9.41 -13.28
C LEU A 49 -1.21 8.62 -12.49
N LYS A 50 -2.46 9.10 -12.45
CA LYS A 50 -3.59 8.34 -11.88
C LYS A 50 -3.81 7.01 -12.61
N ASN A 51 -3.78 7.04 -13.94
CA ASN A 51 -3.95 5.84 -14.76
C ASN A 51 -2.77 4.87 -14.60
N CYS A 52 -1.53 5.36 -14.55
CA CYS A 52 -0.37 4.53 -14.22
C CYS A 52 -0.50 3.86 -12.84
N THR A 53 -1.01 4.59 -11.85
CA THR A 53 -1.25 4.03 -10.50
C THR A 53 -2.28 2.89 -10.58
N LYS A 54 -3.40 3.08 -11.29
CA LYS A 54 -4.40 2.02 -11.51
C LYS A 54 -3.78 0.77 -12.16
N SER A 55 -2.99 0.93 -13.22
CA SER A 55 -2.35 -0.21 -13.88
C SER A 55 -1.38 -0.96 -12.96
N LEU A 56 -0.63 -0.26 -12.10
CA LEU A 56 0.21 -0.93 -11.11
C LEU A 56 -0.60 -1.67 -10.04
N ILE A 57 -1.76 -1.15 -9.63
CA ILE A 57 -2.66 -1.85 -8.70
C ILE A 57 -3.20 -3.14 -9.31
N GLU A 58 -3.59 -3.10 -10.59
CA GLU A 58 -4.03 -4.29 -11.32
C GLU A 58 -2.93 -5.36 -11.38
N GLU A 59 -1.67 -4.95 -11.60
CA GLU A 59 -0.53 -5.87 -11.56
C GLU A 59 -0.23 -6.38 -10.14
N GLU A 60 -0.39 -5.56 -9.10
CA GLU A 60 -0.32 -6.02 -7.70
C GLU A 60 -1.36 -7.11 -7.44
N TYR A 61 -2.61 -6.89 -7.84
CA TYR A 61 -3.69 -7.88 -7.71
C TYR A 61 -3.44 -9.16 -8.49
N ASN A 62 -2.90 -9.07 -9.71
CA ASN A 62 -2.52 -10.23 -10.51
C ASN A 62 -1.41 -11.04 -9.82
N THR A 63 -0.34 -10.39 -9.35
CA THR A 63 0.77 -11.07 -8.66
C THR A 63 0.30 -11.71 -7.34
N ALA A 64 -0.54 -11.02 -6.57
CA ALA A 64 -1.13 -11.58 -5.35
C ALA A 64 -1.98 -12.83 -5.64
N SER A 65 -2.83 -12.77 -6.67
CA SER A 65 -3.68 -13.89 -7.10
C SER A 65 -2.84 -15.08 -7.57
N PHE A 66 -1.76 -14.84 -8.29
CA PHE A 66 -0.83 -15.89 -8.71
C PHE A 66 -0.18 -16.57 -7.51
N VAL A 67 0.32 -15.80 -6.53
CA VAL A 67 0.98 -16.34 -5.34
C VAL A 67 0.00 -17.18 -4.50
N GLU A 68 -1.24 -16.75 -4.37
CA GLU A 68 -2.30 -17.52 -3.70
C GLU A 68 -2.60 -18.82 -4.45
N ALA A 69 -2.85 -18.74 -5.76
CA ALA A 69 -3.14 -19.88 -6.61
C ALA A 69 -2.00 -20.91 -6.58
N ALA A 70 -0.74 -20.45 -6.63
CA ALA A 70 0.44 -21.31 -6.51
C ALA A 70 0.53 -22.02 -5.16
N GLY A 71 0.08 -21.37 -4.08
CA GLY A 71 -0.04 -21.99 -2.76
C GLY A 71 -1.08 -23.11 -2.75
N GLN A 72 -2.28 -22.84 -3.26
CA GLN A 72 -3.38 -23.82 -3.33
C GLN A 72 -3.05 -25.00 -4.24
N PHE A 73 -2.54 -24.71 -5.43
CA PHE A 73 -2.12 -25.70 -6.43
C PHE A 73 -1.09 -26.67 -5.87
N LYS A 74 -0.11 -26.20 -5.08
CA LYS A 74 0.87 -27.10 -4.45
C LYS A 74 0.24 -28.07 -3.45
N ILE A 75 -0.77 -27.63 -2.71
CA ILE A 75 -1.50 -28.50 -1.77
C ILE A 75 -2.29 -29.55 -2.56
N MET A 76 -3.02 -29.13 -3.58
CA MET A 76 -3.79 -30.01 -4.46
C MET A 76 -2.91 -31.05 -5.15
N ALA A 77 -1.81 -30.62 -5.77
CA ALA A 77 -0.90 -31.49 -6.50
C ALA A 77 -0.25 -32.55 -5.60
N ARG A 78 0.09 -32.20 -4.35
CA ARG A 78 0.60 -33.18 -3.37
C ARG A 78 -0.44 -34.24 -3.05
N ASN A 79 -1.66 -33.82 -2.70
CA ASN A 79 -2.74 -34.73 -2.33
C ASN A 79 -3.13 -35.68 -3.49
N SER A 80 -3.25 -35.15 -4.71
CA SER A 80 -3.59 -35.97 -5.88
C SER A 80 -2.49 -36.96 -6.27
N THR A 81 -1.21 -36.60 -6.05
CA THR A 81 -0.09 -37.52 -6.27
C THR A 81 -0.13 -38.69 -5.28
N GLU A 82 -0.48 -38.42 -4.02
CA GLU A 82 -0.67 -39.46 -2.99
C GLU A 82 -1.85 -40.39 -3.31
N MET A 83 -2.90 -39.86 -3.96
CA MET A 83 -4.08 -40.63 -4.38
C MET A 83 -3.95 -41.28 -5.77
N GLY A 84 -2.79 -41.16 -6.44
CA GLY A 84 -2.54 -41.76 -7.76
C GLY A 84 -3.41 -41.19 -8.90
N GLN A 85 -3.91 -39.96 -8.75
CA GLN A 85 -4.86 -39.36 -9.67
C GLN A 85 -4.15 -38.55 -10.76
N GLN A 86 -4.48 -38.81 -12.03
CA GLN A 86 -3.98 -38.02 -13.15
C GLN A 86 -4.86 -36.77 -13.32
N SER A 87 -4.23 -35.60 -13.36
CA SER A 87 -4.92 -34.31 -13.49
C SER A 87 -4.28 -33.45 -14.58
N ASP A 88 -5.08 -32.60 -15.21
CA ASP A 88 -4.59 -31.52 -16.07
C ASP A 88 -4.16 -30.33 -15.18
N TRP A 89 -2.87 -30.31 -14.85
CA TRP A 89 -2.31 -29.28 -13.98
C TRP A 89 -2.38 -27.87 -14.54
N LYS A 90 -2.40 -27.72 -15.88
CA LYS A 90 -2.51 -26.41 -16.51
C LYS A 90 -3.91 -25.86 -16.30
N GLN A 91 -4.93 -26.69 -16.52
CA GLN A 91 -6.32 -26.30 -16.31
C GLN A 91 -6.62 -26.04 -14.83
N GLU A 92 -6.13 -26.91 -13.93
CA GLU A 92 -6.34 -26.77 -12.49
C GLU A 92 -5.72 -25.47 -11.96
N PHE A 93 -4.47 -25.18 -12.34
CA PHE A 93 -3.80 -23.95 -11.94
C PHE A 93 -4.55 -22.71 -12.46
N SER A 94 -4.93 -22.69 -13.75
CA SER A 94 -5.71 -21.59 -14.32
C SER A 94 -7.02 -21.35 -13.58
N SER A 95 -7.73 -22.42 -13.19
CA SER A 95 -8.95 -22.33 -12.40
C SER A 95 -8.69 -21.69 -11.02
N THR A 96 -7.66 -22.15 -10.30
CA THR A 96 -7.29 -21.57 -9.00
C THR A 96 -6.86 -20.11 -9.10
N TYR A 97 -6.19 -19.73 -10.19
CA TYR A 97 -5.79 -18.36 -10.46
C TYR A 97 -6.99 -17.44 -10.70
N GLU A 98 -7.93 -17.83 -11.58
CA GLU A 98 -9.13 -17.03 -11.83
C GLU A 98 -9.99 -16.89 -10.56
N ALA A 99 -10.11 -17.96 -9.76
CA ALA A 99 -10.81 -17.91 -8.48
C ALA A 99 -10.13 -16.98 -7.46
N ALA A 100 -8.80 -16.90 -7.44
CA ALA A 100 -8.06 -15.96 -6.60
C ALA A 100 -8.21 -14.51 -7.12
N LYS A 101 -8.20 -14.32 -8.43
CA LYS A 101 -8.35 -13.00 -9.08
C LYS A 101 -9.72 -12.37 -8.79
N GLN A 102 -10.78 -13.16 -8.77
CA GLN A 102 -12.12 -12.68 -8.43
C GLN A 102 -12.27 -12.17 -6.99
N LYS A 103 -11.34 -12.51 -6.09
CA LYS A 103 -11.33 -12.00 -4.70
C LYS A 103 -10.70 -10.62 -4.58
N GLN A 104 -9.98 -10.16 -5.61
CA GLN A 104 -9.30 -8.88 -5.57
C GLN A 104 -10.30 -7.73 -5.60
N GLY A 105 -9.93 -6.62 -4.97
CA GLY A 105 -10.79 -5.45 -4.88
C GLY A 105 -10.81 -4.63 -6.17
N ASP A 106 -11.63 -3.59 -6.18
CA ASP A 106 -11.57 -2.56 -7.22
C ASP A 106 -10.33 -1.68 -7.01
N ALA A 107 -9.60 -1.38 -8.09
CA ALA A 107 -8.47 -0.45 -8.06
C ALA A 107 -8.89 0.96 -7.59
N ALA A 108 -10.13 1.38 -7.85
CA ALA A 108 -10.68 2.64 -7.36
C ALA A 108 -10.74 2.71 -5.82
N ASN A 109 -10.85 1.56 -5.16
CA ASN A 109 -10.91 1.47 -3.70
C ASN A 109 -9.53 1.34 -3.03
N HIS A 110 -8.48 1.15 -3.81
CA HIS A 110 -7.12 0.93 -3.32
C HIS A 110 -6.54 2.20 -2.67
N MET A 111 -5.80 2.03 -1.57
CA MET A 111 -5.26 3.15 -0.81
C MET A 111 -4.30 4.02 -1.62
N ALA A 112 -3.44 3.41 -2.45
CA ALA A 112 -2.52 4.17 -3.30
C ALA A 112 -3.27 5.06 -4.31
N TYR A 113 -4.41 4.59 -4.83
CA TYR A 113 -5.25 5.36 -5.74
C TYR A 113 -6.01 6.48 -5.00
N LYS A 114 -6.54 6.20 -3.81
CA LYS A 114 -7.17 7.23 -2.97
C LYS A 114 -6.19 8.32 -2.56
N ASP A 115 -4.94 7.95 -2.27
CA ASP A 115 -3.89 8.90 -1.92
C ASP A 115 -3.56 9.85 -3.09
N ILE A 116 -3.42 9.33 -4.31
CA ILE A 116 -3.15 10.20 -5.47
C ILE A 116 -4.34 11.12 -5.78
N LEU A 117 -5.58 10.64 -5.63
CA LEU A 117 -6.78 11.49 -5.77
C LEU A 117 -6.79 12.64 -4.75
N ARG A 118 -6.44 12.36 -3.49
CA ARG A 118 -6.42 13.36 -2.41
C ARG A 118 -5.44 14.50 -2.70
N ILE A 119 -4.26 14.19 -3.22
CA ILE A 119 -3.21 15.22 -3.48
C ILE A 119 -3.42 15.96 -4.80
N THR A 120 -4.18 15.39 -5.73
CA THR A 120 -4.41 15.98 -7.06
C THR A 120 -5.71 16.77 -7.17
N GLY A 121 -6.47 16.91 -6.06
CA GLY A 121 -7.72 17.68 -6.02
C GLY A 121 -8.90 17.02 -6.74
N GLY A 122 -8.76 15.79 -7.23
CA GLY A 122 -9.78 15.07 -8.00
C GLY A 122 -10.87 14.39 -7.15
N GLY A 123 -11.20 14.93 -5.99
CA GLY A 123 -12.17 14.35 -5.06
C GLY A 123 -13.51 15.06 -5.07
N GLU A 124 -14.38 14.77 -6.05
CA GLU A 124 -15.81 14.99 -5.88
C GLU A 124 -16.40 13.79 -5.10
N GLU A 125 -16.66 14.06 -3.81
CA GLU A 125 -17.55 13.44 -2.81
C GLU A 125 -17.74 11.91 -2.74
N GLU A 126 -17.40 11.33 -1.57
CA GLU A 126 -18.41 10.86 -0.60
C GLU A 126 -17.80 10.84 0.81
N VAL A 127 -17.98 11.96 1.53
CA VAL A 127 -17.97 11.98 3.00
C VAL A 127 -19.39 11.67 3.47
N SER A 128 -19.66 10.42 3.82
CA SER A 128 -20.75 10.13 4.75
C SER A 128 -20.25 10.41 6.17
N SER A 129 -20.55 11.60 6.68
CA SER A 129 -20.50 11.88 8.11
C SER A 129 -21.79 12.60 8.46
N SER A 130 -22.70 11.82 9.06
CA SER A 130 -23.91 12.31 9.71
C SER A 130 -23.55 13.18 10.92
N GLN A 131 -24.40 14.19 11.16
CA GLN A 131 -24.41 15.19 12.25
C GLN A 131 -23.53 16.42 11.92
N GLY A 132 -24.03 17.64 11.84
CA GLY A 132 -25.27 18.21 12.34
C GLY A 132 -24.94 19.53 13.03
N ALA A 133 -25.27 20.64 12.37
CA ALA A 133 -25.45 22.00 12.90
C ALA A 133 -24.21 22.80 13.39
N ASP A 134 -23.92 23.84 12.59
CA ASP A 134 -23.87 25.27 12.97
C ASP A 134 -22.53 25.98 13.20
N ASP A 135 -22.44 27.09 12.46
CA ASP A 135 -21.64 28.30 12.46
C ASP A 135 -20.12 28.33 12.70
N GLY A 136 -19.43 28.89 11.71
CA GLY A 136 -18.45 29.96 11.91
C GLY A 136 -17.12 29.65 12.59
N ILE A 137 -16.14 29.17 11.81
CA ILE A 137 -14.75 29.68 11.83
C ILE A 137 -14.04 29.19 10.56
N ILE A 138 -13.54 30.13 9.76
CA ILE A 138 -12.56 29.85 8.71
C ILE A 138 -11.24 29.54 9.45
N MET A 139 -10.96 28.26 9.67
CA MET A 139 -9.68 27.78 10.21
C MET A 139 -8.77 27.35 9.06
N THR A 140 -8.24 28.33 8.34
CA THR A 140 -7.25 28.12 7.29
C THR A 140 -5.84 28.09 7.89
N GLU A 141 -5.47 27.10 8.72
CA GLU A 141 -4.05 26.94 9.10
C GLU A 141 -3.57 25.62 9.73
N ASP A 142 -4.41 24.67 10.17
CA ASP A 142 -3.91 23.52 10.96
C ASP A 142 -4.16 22.11 10.41
N LEU A 143 -4.50 21.95 9.12
CA LEU A 143 -4.62 20.61 8.50
C LEU A 143 -3.28 19.86 8.35
N GLY A 144 -2.15 20.50 8.66
CA GLY A 144 -0.84 19.92 8.41
C GLY A 144 -0.16 19.26 9.61
N LYS A 145 -0.32 19.74 10.84
CA LYS A 145 0.56 19.35 11.96
C LYS A 145 0.16 18.03 12.62
N SER A 146 -1.10 17.62 12.48
CA SER A 146 -1.64 16.43 13.15
C SER A 146 -1.54 15.12 12.35
N GLN A 147 -1.09 15.15 11.08
CA GLN A 147 -1.14 13.95 10.23
C GLN A 147 0.03 12.97 10.44
N TRP A 148 1.18 13.43 10.95
CA TRP A 148 2.40 12.61 11.04
C TRP A 148 2.82 12.34 12.48
N LYS A 149 1.86 11.94 13.31
CA LYS A 149 2.12 11.50 14.68
C LYS A 149 2.43 10.01 14.70
N ASP A 150 3.53 9.65 15.35
CA ASP A 150 3.90 8.25 15.55
C ASP A 150 2.87 7.59 16.50
N PRO A 151 2.20 6.49 16.09
CA PRO A 151 1.19 5.84 16.93
C PRO A 151 1.75 5.29 18.25
N ILE A 152 3.07 5.08 18.35
CA ILE A 152 3.72 4.56 19.57
C ILE A 152 4.05 5.70 20.54
N THR A 153 4.76 6.72 20.09
CA THR A 153 5.26 7.80 20.96
C THR A 153 4.36 9.03 21.01
N GLN A 154 3.40 9.15 20.09
CA GLN A 154 2.56 10.34 19.88
C GLN A 154 3.35 11.62 19.60
N LYS A 155 4.64 11.49 19.27
CA LYS A 155 5.50 12.58 18.80
C LYS A 155 5.42 12.72 17.28
N ASP A 156 5.95 13.81 16.77
CA ASP A 156 6.11 13.97 15.32
C ASP A 156 7.10 12.91 14.81
N ILE A 157 6.75 12.29 13.68
CA ILE A 157 7.61 11.35 12.99
C ILE A 157 8.79 12.12 12.39
N GLU A 158 10.02 11.66 12.61
CA GLU A 158 11.24 12.26 12.06
C GLU A 158 11.79 11.42 10.91
N VAL A 159 11.84 10.09 11.11
CA VAL A 159 12.32 9.15 10.09
C VAL A 159 11.18 8.18 9.75
N PRO A 160 10.36 8.50 8.74
CA PRO A 160 9.17 7.73 8.46
C PRO A 160 9.50 6.39 7.81
N VAL A 161 8.99 5.32 8.40
CA VAL A 161 9.00 3.96 7.83
C VAL A 161 7.59 3.42 7.81
N LYS A 162 7.25 2.61 6.80
CA LYS A 162 5.94 1.97 6.69
C LYS A 162 6.04 0.47 6.67
N ASN A 163 5.02 -0.20 7.18
CA ASN A 163 4.91 -1.64 7.05
C ASN A 163 4.33 -2.00 5.67
N LYS A 164 5.06 -2.76 4.85
CA LYS A 164 4.63 -3.15 3.49
C LYS A 164 3.36 -4.02 3.42
N ARG A 165 2.89 -4.58 4.54
CA ARG A 165 1.67 -5.42 4.59
C ARG A 165 0.40 -4.62 4.86
N CYS A 166 0.47 -3.55 5.64
CA CYS A 166 -0.70 -2.74 6.01
C CYS A 166 -0.61 -1.28 5.59
N GLY A 167 0.54 -0.81 5.09
CA GLY A 167 0.75 0.57 4.64
C GLY A 167 0.88 1.61 5.76
N HIS A 168 0.67 1.24 7.03
CA HIS A 168 0.78 2.17 8.16
C HIS A 168 2.23 2.62 8.40
N VAL A 169 2.36 3.89 8.81
CA VAL A 169 3.63 4.62 8.95
C VAL A 169 3.96 4.83 10.43
N TYR A 170 5.25 4.79 10.75
CA TYR A 170 5.79 4.94 12.09
C TYR A 170 7.07 5.78 12.04
N ASP A 171 7.49 6.27 13.19
CA ASP A 171 8.88 6.68 13.35
C ASP A 171 9.78 5.45 13.44
N LYS A 172 10.90 5.46 12.70
CA LYS A 172 11.85 4.34 12.62
C LYS A 172 12.39 3.96 13.99
N GLY A 173 12.79 4.93 14.80
CA GLY A 173 13.38 4.64 16.11
C GLY A 173 12.38 3.93 17.03
N SER A 174 11.14 4.44 17.08
CA SER A 174 10.13 3.89 17.97
C SER A 174 9.65 2.51 17.55
N ILE A 175 9.42 2.27 16.26
CA ILE A 175 8.91 0.98 15.77
C ILE A 175 9.95 -0.13 15.91
N GLU A 176 11.25 0.17 15.75
CA GLU A 176 12.31 -0.80 15.95
C GLU A 176 12.37 -1.29 17.41
N ILE A 177 12.27 -0.35 18.36
CA ILE A 177 12.23 -0.66 19.78
C ILE A 177 10.98 -1.48 20.10
N TYR A 178 9.83 -1.08 19.56
CA TYR A 178 8.56 -1.79 19.77
C TYR A 178 8.61 -3.25 19.27
N ILE A 179 9.16 -3.49 18.07
CA ILE A 179 9.30 -4.84 17.50
C ILE A 179 10.25 -5.70 18.34
N LYS A 180 11.38 -5.14 18.81
CA LYS A 180 12.38 -5.87 19.60
C LYS A 180 11.89 -6.16 21.03
N GLY A 181 11.11 -5.26 21.62
CA GLY A 181 10.66 -5.35 23.01
C GLY A 181 9.34 -6.10 23.22
N THR A 182 8.56 -6.34 22.18
CA THR A 182 7.21 -6.93 22.29
C THR A 182 7.18 -8.36 21.78
N ARG A 183 6.59 -9.27 22.55
CA ARG A 183 6.33 -10.65 22.10
C ARG A 183 5.14 -10.64 21.12
N HIS A 184 5.38 -10.99 19.86
CA HIS A 184 4.39 -10.93 18.76
C HIS A 184 3.84 -9.51 18.53
N PRO A 185 4.68 -8.55 18.13
CA PRO A 185 4.27 -7.16 17.95
C PRO A 185 3.16 -7.08 16.89
N ARG A 186 2.05 -6.41 17.19
CA ARG A 186 0.99 -6.13 16.20
C ARG A 186 1.08 -4.69 15.74
N CYS A 187 0.41 -4.36 14.65
CA CYS A 187 0.31 -2.98 14.20
C CYS A 187 -0.24 -2.09 15.35
N PRO A 188 0.47 -1.01 15.74
CA PRO A 188 0.02 -0.07 16.77
C PRO A 188 -1.25 0.71 16.42
N TYR A 189 -1.60 0.82 15.13
CA TYR A 189 -2.85 1.46 14.71
C TYR A 189 -4.05 0.62 15.15
N LEU A 190 -4.97 1.26 15.90
CA LEU A 190 -6.22 0.66 16.33
C LEU A 190 -7.04 0.22 15.12
N GLY A 191 -7.55 -1.01 15.16
CA GLY A 191 -8.38 -1.57 14.09
C GLY A 191 -7.62 -2.03 12.85
N CYS A 192 -6.28 -2.06 12.85
CA CYS A 192 -5.53 -2.58 11.72
C CYS A 192 -5.91 -4.04 11.40
N ALA A 193 -6.27 -4.31 10.13
CA ALA A 193 -6.65 -5.63 9.66
C ALA A 193 -5.47 -6.63 9.57
N ASN A 194 -4.23 -6.15 9.59
CA ASN A 194 -3.05 -7.02 9.56
C ASN A 194 -2.88 -7.76 10.90
N LYS A 195 -3.23 -9.04 10.88
CA LYS A 195 -3.09 -9.96 12.03
C LYS A 195 -1.70 -10.57 12.16
N THR A 196 -0.84 -10.40 11.14
CA THR A 196 0.52 -10.95 11.15
C THR A 196 1.42 -10.12 12.05
N PRO A 197 2.25 -10.75 12.91
CA PRO A 197 3.22 -10.01 13.71
C PRO A 197 4.15 -9.15 12.85
N LEU A 198 4.43 -7.93 13.30
CA LEU A 198 5.37 -7.03 12.66
C LEU A 198 6.78 -7.62 12.68
N ASN A 199 7.52 -7.38 11.60
CA ASN A 199 8.90 -7.78 11.45
C ASN A 199 9.70 -6.63 10.86
N MET A 200 10.96 -6.48 11.28
CA MET A 200 11.89 -5.48 10.75
C MET A 200 12.02 -5.57 9.22
N ARG A 201 11.96 -6.78 8.65
CA ARG A 201 12.05 -7.03 7.20
C ARG A 201 10.81 -6.57 6.40
N ASP A 202 9.74 -6.26 7.11
CA ASP A 202 8.50 -5.77 6.52
C ASP A 202 8.38 -4.24 6.64
N LEU A 203 9.36 -3.57 7.26
CA LEU A 203 9.47 -2.12 7.29
C LEU A 203 10.31 -1.63 6.10
N VAL A 204 9.80 -0.60 5.43
CA VAL A 204 10.48 0.09 4.33
C VAL A 204 10.43 1.59 4.59
N ASP A 205 11.45 2.33 4.15
CA ASP A 205 11.48 3.78 4.30
C ASP A 205 10.33 4.42 3.48
N ASP A 206 9.62 5.39 4.04
CA ASP A 206 8.60 6.15 3.33
C ASP A 206 9.20 7.45 2.78
N HIS A 207 9.78 7.36 1.59
CA HIS A 207 10.48 8.47 0.94
C HIS A 207 9.57 9.68 0.66
N PHE A 208 8.26 9.47 0.50
CA PHE A 208 7.31 10.55 0.28
C PHE A 208 7.10 11.37 1.55
N ILE A 209 6.81 10.70 2.67
CA ILE A 209 6.64 11.39 3.95
C ILE A 209 7.96 12.02 4.39
N ALA A 210 9.09 11.36 4.14
CA ALA A 210 10.41 11.90 4.46
C ALA A 210 10.66 13.23 3.74
N ARG A 211 10.24 13.33 2.47
CA ARG A 211 10.32 14.57 1.69
C ARG A 211 9.38 15.65 2.23
N ILE A 212 8.13 15.32 2.52
CA ILE A 212 7.18 16.29 3.10
C ILE A 212 7.71 16.84 4.43
N LEU A 213 8.27 16.00 5.28
CA LEU A 213 8.82 16.43 6.57
C LEU A 213 10.05 17.32 6.41
N SER A 214 10.93 17.01 5.44
CA SER A 214 12.12 17.82 5.19
C SER A 214 11.78 19.21 4.65
N GLU A 215 10.83 19.32 3.71
CA GLU A 215 10.35 20.59 3.17
C GLU A 215 9.74 21.50 4.24
N ARG A 216 9.10 20.92 5.27
CA ARG A 216 8.49 21.67 6.38
C ARG A 216 9.50 22.16 7.41
N SER A 217 10.65 21.51 7.49
CA SER A 217 11.76 21.91 8.37
C SER A 217 12.61 23.05 7.80
N GLN A 218 12.45 23.39 6.52
CA GLN A 218 13.14 24.52 5.91
C GLN A 218 12.50 25.85 6.36
N PRO A 219 13.31 26.85 6.76
CA PRO A 219 12.79 28.17 7.07
C PRO A 219 12.14 28.76 5.82
N LYS A 220 10.91 29.27 5.96
CA LYS A 220 10.27 30.08 4.92
C LYS A 220 10.97 31.44 4.92
N ASP A 221 11.74 31.72 3.87
CA ASP A 221 12.31 33.04 3.58
C ASP A 221 11.21 34.06 3.23
#